data_AF-S6HT36-F1
#
_entry.id   AF-S6HT36-F1
#
_cell.length_a   1.000
_cell.length_b   1.000
_cell.length_c   1.000
_cell.angle_alpha   90.00
_cell.angle_beta   90.00
_cell.angle_gamma   90.00
#
_symmetry.space_group_name_H-M   'P 1'
#
loop_
_entity.id
_entity.type
_entity.pdbx_description
1 polymer ?
#
loop_
_entity_poly.entity_id
_entity_poly.type
_entity_poly.pdbx_seq_one_letter_code
_entity_poly.pdbx_strand_id
1 'polypeptide(L)'
;MNLLTFSFEDDLSALSALSPTSVVKQRIAGYLQSIQACSSLAQRDKLMELIAGYMQALEDLELLTAEQQTLLRELVTRANMRSNPDHSPL
;
A
#
# COMPACT_ATOMS: atom_id res chain seq x y z
N MET A 1 16.04 -7.53 -8.45
CA MET A 1 14.61 -7.94 -8.43
C MET A 1 13.85 -6.84 -9.17
N ASN A 2 13.21 -7.16 -10.30
CA ASN A 2 12.60 -6.17 -11.18
C ASN A 2 11.27 -5.70 -10.55
N LEU A 3 11.20 -4.45 -10.09
CA LEU A 3 10.07 -3.92 -9.29
C LEU A 3 8.84 -3.55 -10.14
N LEU A 4 8.92 -3.72 -11.47
CA LEU A 4 7.89 -3.32 -12.44
C LEU A 4 6.89 -4.43 -12.81
N THR A 5 7.02 -5.64 -12.26
CA THR A 5 6.18 -6.80 -12.65
C THR A 5 4.94 -7.05 -11.77
N PHE A 6 4.71 -6.27 -10.70
CA PHE A 6 3.55 -6.48 -9.82
C PHE A 6 2.37 -5.57 -10.20
N SER A 7 1.24 -6.17 -10.56
CA SER A 7 0.00 -5.49 -10.89
C SER A 7 -0.81 -5.11 -9.62
N PHE A 8 -1.80 -4.22 -9.79
CA PHE A 8 -2.75 -3.93 -8.71
C PHE A 8 -3.54 -5.17 -8.28
N GLU A 9 -3.83 -6.08 -9.21
CA GLU A 9 -4.53 -7.33 -8.95
C GLU A 9 -3.68 -8.29 -8.10
N ASP A 10 -2.36 -8.31 -8.32
CA ASP A 10 -1.42 -9.07 -7.49
C ASP A 10 -1.36 -8.52 -6.06
N ASP A 11 -1.38 -7.19 -5.92
CA ASP A 11 -1.38 -6.53 -4.62
C ASP A 11 -2.69 -6.75 -3.85
N LEU A 12 -3.84 -6.72 -4.54
CA LEU A 12 -5.13 -7.09 -3.96
C LEU A 12 -5.16 -8.58 -3.53
N SER A 13 -4.56 -9.45 -4.32
CA SER A 13 -4.45 -10.88 -3.99
C SER A 13 -3.56 -11.08 -2.76
N ALA A 14 -2.46 -10.34 -2.64
CA ALA A 14 -1.59 -10.37 -1.47
C ALA A 14 -2.28 -9.83 -0.19
N LEU A 15 -3.21 -8.87 -0.32
CA LEU A 15 -4.03 -8.40 0.81
C LEU A 15 -4.90 -9.50 1.42
N SER A 16 -5.22 -10.56 0.67
CA SER A 16 -5.99 -11.70 1.21
C SER A 16 -5.25 -12.42 2.34
N ALA A 17 -3.91 -12.31 2.39
CA ALA A 17 -3.05 -12.87 3.43
C ALA A 17 -2.96 -11.98 4.71
N LEU A 18 -3.50 -10.76 4.70
CA LEU A 18 -3.62 -9.92 5.90
C LEU A 18 -4.82 -10.37 6.78
N SER A 19 -4.61 -10.29 8.10
CA SER A 19 -5.54 -10.62 9.20
C SER A 19 -6.92 -9.91 9.13
N PRO A 20 -7.91 -10.23 10.00
CA PRO A 20 -9.06 -11.07 9.70
C PRO A 20 -10.31 -10.28 9.29
N THR A 21 -10.35 -8.96 9.46
CA THR A 21 -11.57 -8.18 9.17
C THR A 21 -11.56 -7.69 7.73
N SER A 22 -12.67 -7.91 7.02
CA SER A 22 -12.86 -7.39 5.67
C SER A 22 -12.68 -5.87 5.63
N VAL A 23 -12.96 -5.18 6.74
CA VAL A 23 -12.82 -3.72 6.90
C VAL A 23 -11.37 -3.26 6.75
N VAL A 24 -10.41 -3.89 7.43
CA VAL A 24 -8.99 -3.50 7.34
C VAL A 24 -8.48 -3.70 5.91
N LYS A 25 -8.84 -4.84 5.30
CA LYS A 25 -8.50 -5.15 3.91
C LYS A 25 -9.08 -4.14 2.92
N GLN A 26 -10.37 -3.81 3.05
CA GLN A 26 -11.04 -2.81 2.20
C GLN A 26 -10.42 -1.42 2.37
N ARG A 27 -10.07 -1.03 3.61
CA ARG A 27 -9.45 0.26 3.89
C ARG A 27 -8.08 0.38 3.23
N ILE A 28 -7.24 -0.65 3.37
CA ILE A 28 -5.92 -0.70 2.75
C ILE A 28 -6.06 -0.71 1.22
N ALA A 29 -6.93 -1.54 0.66
CA ALA A 29 -7.19 -1.57 -0.78
C ALA A 29 -7.62 -0.20 -1.32
N GLY A 30 -8.49 0.51 -0.59
CA GLY A 30 -8.92 1.86 -0.95
C GLY A 30 -7.77 2.88 -0.95
N TYR A 31 -6.85 2.80 0.01
CA TYR A 31 -5.64 3.63 0.01
C TYR A 31 -4.72 3.28 -1.16
N LEU A 32 -4.45 2.00 -1.43
CA LEU A 32 -3.60 1.58 -2.55
C LEU A 32 -4.16 2.07 -3.90
N GLN A 33 -5.48 1.94 -4.09
CA GLN A 33 -6.16 2.44 -5.29
C GLN A 33 -6.07 3.97 -5.39
N SER A 34 -6.26 4.69 -4.28
CA SER A 34 -6.18 6.15 -4.25
C SER A 34 -4.77 6.64 -4.56
N ILE A 35 -3.74 5.99 -4.02
CA ILE A 35 -2.33 6.29 -4.30
C ILE A 35 -2.07 6.06 -5.79
N GLN A 36 -2.49 4.93 -6.35
CA GLN A 36 -2.29 4.61 -7.76
C GLN A 36 -2.99 5.58 -8.71
N ALA A 37 -4.22 6.01 -8.38
CA ALA A 37 -5.00 6.91 -9.22
C ALA A 37 -4.57 8.38 -9.08
N CYS A 38 -3.67 8.70 -8.14
CA CYS A 38 -3.30 10.08 -7.84
C CYS A 38 -2.27 10.63 -8.83
N SER A 39 -2.66 11.66 -9.59
CA SER A 39 -1.79 12.38 -10.52
C SER A 39 -1.05 13.57 -9.88
N SER A 40 -1.38 13.94 -8.64
CA SER A 40 -0.78 15.07 -7.93
C SER A 40 0.21 14.58 -6.86
N LEU A 41 1.47 15.04 -6.95
CA LEU A 41 2.49 14.74 -5.94
C LEU A 41 2.05 15.11 -4.53
N ALA A 42 1.51 16.33 -4.34
CA ALA A 42 1.05 16.79 -3.03
C ALA A 42 -0.10 15.95 -2.45
N GLN A 43 -1.04 15.50 -3.29
CA GLN A 43 -2.12 14.61 -2.84
C GLN A 43 -1.59 13.21 -2.54
N ARG A 44 -0.63 12.72 -3.30
CA ARG A 44 0.03 11.44 -3.08
C ARG A 44 0.79 11.44 -1.76
N ASP A 45 1.59 12.47 -1.48
CA ASP A 45 2.31 12.61 -0.21
C ASP A 45 1.34 12.58 0.97
N LYS A 46 0.22 13.29 0.86
CA LYS A 46 -0.85 13.24 1.87
C LYS A 46 -1.47 11.85 2.02
N LEU A 47 -1.69 11.12 0.94
CA LEU A 47 -2.19 9.74 0.99
C LEU A 47 -1.17 8.80 1.63
N MET A 48 0.12 9.00 1.37
CA MET A 48 1.23 8.25 1.97
C MET A 48 1.31 8.49 3.49
N GLU A 49 1.15 9.73 3.94
CA GLU A 49 1.05 10.06 5.36
C GLU A 49 -0.15 9.38 6.03
N LEU A 50 -1.31 9.40 5.37
CA LEU A 50 -2.53 8.79 5.91
C LEU A 50 -2.40 7.27 6.06
N ILE A 51 -1.87 6.58 5.04
CA ILE A 51 -1.67 5.13 5.16
C ILE A 51 -0.56 4.80 6.16
N ALA A 52 0.49 5.61 6.28
CA ALA A 52 1.52 5.43 7.29
C ALA A 52 0.95 5.53 8.72
N GLY A 53 0.13 6.55 8.99
CA GLY A 53 -0.56 6.67 10.28
C GLY A 53 -1.52 5.50 10.56
N TYR A 54 -2.21 5.01 9.54
CA TYR A 54 -3.07 3.83 9.68
C TYR A 54 -2.26 2.55 9.96
N MET A 55 -1.13 2.34 9.28
CA MET A 55 -0.23 1.22 9.55
C MET A 55 0.32 1.26 10.98
N GLN A 56 0.74 2.44 11.45
CA GLN A 56 1.20 2.61 12.83
C GLN A 56 0.10 2.26 13.84
N ALA A 57 -1.14 2.70 13.61
CA ALA A 57 -2.25 2.35 14.48
C ALA A 57 -2.53 0.83 14.50
N LEU A 58 -2.35 0.13 13.38
CA LEU A 58 -2.48 -1.33 13.34
C LEU A 58 -1.34 -2.03 14.08
N GLU A 59 -0.13 -1.47 14.04
CA GLU A 59 1.05 -1.93 14.76
C GLU A 59 0.89 -1.74 16.27
N ASP A 60 0.48 -0.53 16.71
CA ASP A 60 0.26 -0.18 18.11
C ASP A 60 -0.86 -1.02 18.77
N LEU A 61 -1.85 -1.45 17.98
CA LEU A 61 -2.94 -2.31 18.41
C LEU A 61 -2.63 -3.82 18.28
N GLU A 62 -1.42 -4.18 17.83
CA GLU A 62 -0.98 -5.56 17.60
C GLU A 62 -1.93 -6.37 16.69
N LEU A 63 -2.59 -5.68 15.75
CA LEU A 63 -3.59 -6.29 14.85
C LEU A 63 -2.97 -7.04 13.67
N LEU A 64 -1.67 -6.83 13.43
CA LEU A 64 -0.90 -7.44 12.37
C LEU A 64 0.36 -8.09 12.94
N THR A 65 0.70 -9.28 12.44
CA THR A 65 2.00 -9.91 12.70
C THR A 65 3.13 -9.12 12.03
N ALA A 66 4.38 -9.33 12.46
CA ALA A 66 5.55 -8.70 11.85
C ALA A 66 5.67 -8.98 10.33
N GLU A 67 5.32 -10.21 9.90
CA GLU A 67 5.30 -10.59 8.49
C GLU A 67 4.22 -9.80 7.71
N GLN A 68 3.04 -9.64 8.30
CA GLN A 68 1.94 -8.89 7.71
C GLN A 68 2.24 -7.39 7.62
N GLN A 69 2.91 -6.82 8.63
CA GLN A 69 3.38 -5.44 8.59
C GLN A 69 4.41 -5.24 7.48
N THR A 70 5.33 -6.19 7.31
CA THR A 70 6.33 -6.16 6.24
C THR A 70 5.66 -6.19 4.87
N LEU A 71 4.73 -7.13 4.66
CA LEU A 71 3.95 -7.24 3.43
C LEU A 71 3.19 -5.93 3.13
N LEU A 72 2.58 -5.32 4.14
CA LEU A 72 1.83 -4.08 3.98
C LEU A 72 2.73 -2.90 3.56
N ARG A 73 3.92 -2.78 4.16
CA ARG A 73 4.92 -1.76 3.77
C ARG A 73 5.37 -1.97 2.31
N GLU A 74 5.57 -3.22 1.89
CA GLU A 74 5.91 -3.54 0.51
C GLU A 74 4.79 -3.14 -0.47
N LEU A 75 3.54 -3.48 -0.16
CA LEU A 75 2.37 -3.14 -0.97
C LEU A 75 2.23 -1.62 -1.18
N VAL A 76 2.37 -0.85 -0.10
CA VAL A 76 2.32 0.62 -0.15
C VAL A 76 3.46 1.19 -0.99
N THR A 77 4.67 0.64 -0.83
CA THR A 77 5.84 1.04 -1.63
C THR A 77 5.59 0.79 -3.12
N ARG A 78 5.06 -0.38 -3.49
CA ARG A 78 4.73 -0.73 -4.87
C ARG A 78 3.65 0.20 -5.46
N ALA A 79 2.59 0.49 -4.71
CA ALA A 79 1.55 1.43 -5.13
C ALA A 79 2.11 2.83 -5.37
N ASN A 80 2.98 3.32 -4.48
CA ASN A 80 3.63 4.61 -4.64
C ASN A 80 4.53 4.65 -5.89
N MET A 81 5.36 3.62 -6.11
CA MET A 81 6.23 3.53 -7.29
C MET A 81 5.42 3.56 -8.60
N ARG A 82 4.31 2.84 -8.69
CA ARG A 82 3.45 2.82 -9.88
C ARG A 82 2.71 4.13 -10.12
N SER A 83 2.40 4.87 -9.06
CA SER A 83 1.76 6.19 -9.16
C SER A 83 2.71 7.29 -9.64
N ASN A 84 4.02 7.02 -9.70
CA ASN A 84 5.01 8.00 -10.13
C ASN A 84 5.40 7.78 -11.60
N PRO A 85 4.89 8.58 -12.55
CA PRO A 85 5.22 8.44 -13.97
C PRO A 85 6.68 8.78 -14.30
N ASP A 86 7.40 9.47 -13.41
CA ASP A 86 8.80 9.87 -13.59
C ASP A 86 9.83 8.79 -13.22
N HIS A 87 9.40 7.57 -12.86
CA HIS A 87 10.28 6.40 -13.01
C HIS A 87 10.40 6.00 -14.49
N SER A 88 10.92 6.92 -15.31
CA SER A 88 11.67 6.52 -16.49
C SER A 88 12.91 5.77 -16.01
N PRO A 89 13.19 4.55 -16.50
CA PRO A 89 14.48 3.94 -16.27
C PRO A 89 15.51 4.86 -16.93
N LEU A 90 16.38 5.46 -16.12
CA LEU A 90 17.65 6.01 -16.61
C LEU A 90 18.47 4.88 -17.24
#